data_AF-A0A2V8UE48-F1
#
_entry.id   AF-A0A2V8UE48-F1
#
_cell.length_a   1.000
_cell.length_b   1.000
_cell.length_c   1.000
_cell.angle_alpha   90.00
_cell.angle_beta   90.00
_cell.angle_gamma   90.00
#
_symmetry.space_group_name_H-M   'P 1'
#
loop_
_entity.id
_entity.type
_entity.pdbx_description
1 polymer ?
#
loop_
_entity_poly.entity_id
_entity_poly.type
_entity_poly.pdbx_seq_one_letter_code
_entity_poly.pdbx_strand_id
1 'polypeptide(L)'
;MKNVQVSIDGRQTKQKGVLHKGVDVPFEMVGTVSAAPEGKIRMHPSKFRVGHLPVKGLLDFFGVQTDDLVNGKHMHGVRVDHEDLILDPVLPAPESRGKLTGVNILSDGLEESFGSTGASAPAARGNHIAYRGGTIRFGKLIMTNSDMKLIDSNPRDAFDFSLDHYKEQIVAGYNRTTPAWGLEVFMPDYYQLQKAKAQPHPPASGTESAKGSGKR
;
A
#
# COMPACT_ATOMS: atom_id res chain seq x y z
N MET A 1 12.97 -10.75 4.18
CA MET A 1 13.40 -9.34 4.09
C MET A 1 12.75 -8.56 5.21
N LYS A 2 13.37 -7.45 5.62
CA LYS A 2 12.78 -6.51 6.59
C LYS A 2 12.98 -5.08 6.08
N ASN A 3 12.11 -4.17 6.52
CA ASN A 3 12.20 -2.73 6.27
C ASN A 3 12.37 -2.37 4.80
N VAL A 4 11.60 -3.04 3.92
CA VAL A 4 11.65 -2.77 2.49
C VAL A 4 10.94 -1.44 2.23
N GLN A 5 11.65 -0.52 1.60
CA GLN A 5 11.15 0.78 1.16
C GLN A 5 11.23 0.83 -0.36
N VAL A 6 10.18 1.35 -0.99
CA VAL A 6 10.11 1.55 -2.44
C VAL A 6 9.90 3.04 -2.69
N SER A 7 10.66 3.61 -3.61
CA SER A 7 10.54 4.99 -4.07
C SER A 7 10.63 5.04 -5.59
N ILE A 8 10.08 6.08 -6.20
CA ILE A 8 10.24 6.32 -7.65
C ILE A 8 11.53 7.10 -7.92
N ASP A 9 12.29 6.65 -8.92
CA ASP A 9 13.49 7.30 -9.45
C ASP A 9 13.32 7.47 -10.96
N GLY A 10 12.69 8.58 -11.37
CA GLY A 10 12.32 8.84 -12.76
C GLY A 10 11.32 7.81 -13.30
N ARG A 11 11.77 6.96 -14.24
CA ARG A 11 10.98 5.86 -14.83
C ARG A 11 11.35 4.49 -14.25
N GLN A 12 12.01 4.48 -13.09
CA GLN A 12 12.44 3.28 -12.41
C GLN A 12 11.93 3.29 -10.97
N THR A 13 11.86 2.11 -10.37
CA THR A 13 11.68 1.96 -8.94
C THR A 13 13.05 1.82 -8.30
N LYS A 14 13.22 2.45 -7.15
CA LYS A 14 14.36 2.26 -6.26
C LYS A 14 13.87 1.59 -4.99
N GLN A 15 14.47 0.45 -4.67
CA GLN A 15 14.10 -0.37 -3.53
C GLN A 15 15.29 -0.48 -2.58
N LYS A 16 15.02 -0.36 -1.28
CA LYS A 16 16.02 -0.55 -0.23
C LYS A 16 15.46 -1.45 0.84
N GLY A 17 16.30 -2.21 1.52
CA GLY A 17 15.88 -2.98 2.67
C GLY A 17 17.02 -3.76 3.29
N VAL A 18 16.66 -4.68 4.18
CA VAL A 18 17.63 -5.55 4.85
C VAL A 18 17.33 -7.01 4.52
N LEU A 19 18.36 -7.71 4.04
CA LEU A 19 18.38 -9.15 3.86
C LEU A 19 18.87 -9.81 5.15
N HIS A 20 18.18 -10.87 5.56
CA HIS A 20 18.56 -11.65 6.73
C HIS A 20 19.04 -13.03 6.25
N LYS A 21 20.36 -13.27 6.26
CA LYS A 21 20.99 -14.53 5.86
C LYS A 21 22.11 -14.88 6.83
N GLY A 22 21.73 -15.17 8.09
CA GLY A 22 22.65 -15.35 9.21
C GLY A 22 23.20 -14.03 9.80
N VAL A 23 23.42 -13.04 8.95
CA VAL A 23 23.72 -11.63 9.31
C VAL A 23 22.76 -10.71 8.55
N ASP A 24 22.47 -9.54 9.12
CA ASP A 24 21.69 -8.49 8.46
C ASP A 24 22.57 -7.69 7.50
N VAL A 25 22.19 -7.68 6.22
CA VAL A 25 22.93 -6.98 5.17
C VAL A 25 21.98 -6.05 4.41
N PRO A 26 22.29 -4.74 4.32
CA PRO A 26 21.45 -3.82 3.57
C PRO A 26 21.57 -4.11 2.07
N PHE A 27 20.48 -3.88 1.33
CA PHE A 27 20.50 -3.92 -0.13
C PHE A 27 19.87 -2.66 -0.72
N GLU A 28 20.30 -2.32 -1.93
CA GLU A 28 19.70 -1.28 -2.76
C GLU A 28 19.54 -1.82 -4.18
N MET A 29 18.38 -1.63 -4.77
CA MET A 29 18.05 -2.08 -6.12
C MET A 29 17.37 -0.95 -6.90
N VAL A 30 17.70 -0.80 -8.17
CA VAL A 30 17.03 0.13 -9.09
C VAL A 30 16.65 -0.63 -10.34
N GLY A 31 15.37 -0.55 -10.75
CA GLY A 31 14.89 -1.31 -11.89
C GLY A 31 13.55 -0.84 -12.43
N THR A 32 13.23 -1.30 -13.64
CA THR A 32 11.91 -1.09 -14.25
C THR A 32 10.93 -2.15 -13.78
N VAL A 33 9.64 -1.85 -13.86
CA VAL A 33 8.56 -2.78 -13.52
C VAL A 33 7.60 -2.93 -14.70
N SER A 34 6.99 -4.11 -14.81
CA SER A 34 5.96 -4.42 -15.81
C SER A 34 5.00 -5.50 -15.30
N ALA A 35 3.87 -5.67 -15.97
CA ALA A 35 2.98 -6.80 -15.72
C ALA A 35 3.53 -8.07 -16.38
N ALA A 36 3.63 -9.15 -15.60
CA ALA A 36 3.98 -10.48 -16.09
C ALA A 36 2.72 -11.22 -16.60
N PRO A 37 2.84 -12.11 -17.60
CA PRO A 37 1.71 -12.88 -18.14
C PRO A 37 0.91 -13.66 -17.10
N GLU A 38 1.57 -14.10 -16.02
CA GLU A 38 0.98 -14.81 -14.90
C GLU A 38 0.16 -13.94 -13.92
N GLY A 39 0.04 -12.63 -14.19
CA GLY A 39 -0.69 -11.69 -13.31
C GLY A 39 0.12 -11.25 -12.10
N LYS A 40 1.46 -11.22 -12.24
CA LYS A 40 2.44 -10.80 -11.22
C LYS A 40 3.20 -9.57 -11.68
N ILE A 41 3.92 -8.92 -10.79
CA ILE A 41 4.82 -7.82 -11.15
C ILE A 41 6.16 -8.43 -11.59
N ARG A 42 6.62 -8.10 -12.79
CA ARG A 42 7.99 -8.37 -13.24
C ARG A 42 8.84 -7.14 -13.02
N MET A 43 9.95 -7.31 -12.30
CA MET A 43 10.89 -6.25 -12.00
C MET A 43 12.25 -6.61 -12.61
N HIS A 44 12.74 -5.75 -13.50
CA HIS A 44 14.02 -5.91 -14.18
C HIS A 44 15.05 -4.94 -13.55
N PRO A 45 15.98 -5.41 -12.72
CA PRO A 45 16.98 -4.60 -12.06
C PRO A 45 18.04 -4.13 -13.05
N SER A 46 18.23 -2.81 -13.12
CA SER A 46 19.35 -2.19 -13.83
C SER A 46 20.58 -1.96 -12.94
N LYS A 47 20.37 -1.89 -11.63
CA LYS A 47 21.41 -1.79 -10.60
C LYS A 47 21.01 -2.59 -9.39
N PHE A 48 21.94 -3.36 -8.86
CA PHE A 48 21.74 -4.05 -7.59
C PHE A 48 23.03 -3.99 -6.75
N ARG A 49 22.85 -3.65 -5.48
CA ARG A 49 23.92 -3.51 -4.49
C ARG A 49 23.52 -4.25 -3.23
N VAL A 50 24.50 -4.92 -2.64
CA VAL A 50 24.35 -5.56 -1.33
C VAL A 50 25.53 -5.13 -0.48
N GLY A 51 25.22 -4.56 0.68
CA GLY A 51 26.14 -3.67 1.37
C GLY A 51 26.55 -2.51 0.48
N HIS A 52 27.86 -2.27 0.40
CA HIS A 52 28.47 -1.24 -0.45
C HIS A 52 28.97 -1.79 -1.79
N LEU A 53 28.74 -3.08 -2.06
CA LEU A 53 29.31 -3.78 -3.23
C LEU A 53 28.27 -3.91 -4.35
N PRO A 54 28.62 -3.55 -5.59
CA PRO A 54 27.78 -3.87 -6.75
C PRO A 54 27.81 -5.37 -7.01
N VAL A 55 26.66 -5.95 -7.35
CA VAL A 55 26.54 -7.36 -7.73
C VAL A 55 26.11 -7.47 -9.20
N LYS A 56 26.60 -8.50 -9.90
CA LYS A 56 26.46 -8.64 -11.36
C LYS A 56 25.15 -9.28 -11.83
N GLY A 57 24.24 -9.63 -10.92
CA GLY A 57 22.95 -10.21 -11.27
C GLY A 57 22.25 -10.79 -10.04
N LEU A 58 20.98 -11.16 -10.21
CA LEU A 58 20.19 -11.74 -9.12
C LEU A 58 20.56 -13.19 -8.84
N LEU A 59 20.74 -14.03 -9.87
CA LEU A 59 21.10 -15.44 -9.70
C LEU A 59 22.43 -15.60 -8.97
N ASP A 60 23.46 -14.87 -9.40
CA ASP A 60 24.77 -14.83 -8.76
C ASP A 60 24.66 -14.46 -7.27
N PHE A 61 23.80 -13.50 -6.95
CA PHE A 61 23.61 -13.05 -5.59
C PHE A 61 22.84 -14.05 -4.72
N PHE A 62 21.72 -14.56 -5.24
CA PHE A 62 20.88 -15.49 -4.50
C PHE A 62 21.46 -16.91 -4.48
N GLY A 63 22.51 -17.17 -5.27
CA GLY A 63 23.17 -18.48 -5.37
C GLY A 63 22.21 -19.56 -5.89
N VAL A 64 21.26 -19.16 -6.72
CA VAL A 64 20.19 -20.04 -7.21
C VAL A 64 20.77 -20.97 -8.25
N GLN A 65 20.88 -22.25 -7.90
CA GLN A 65 21.23 -23.30 -8.86
C GLN A 65 19.98 -23.69 -9.66
N THR A 66 20.14 -24.27 -10.85
CA THR A 66 19.01 -24.68 -11.71
C THR A 66 18.02 -25.59 -10.98
N ASP A 67 18.51 -26.40 -10.03
CA ASP A 67 17.70 -27.31 -9.20
C ASP A 67 16.88 -26.56 -8.12
N ASP A 68 17.32 -25.38 -7.70
CA ASP A 68 16.58 -24.52 -6.75
C ASP A 68 15.43 -23.78 -7.44
N LEU A 69 15.52 -23.52 -8.76
CA LEU A 69 14.42 -22.97 -9.57
C LEU A 69 13.23 -23.93 -9.65
N VAL A 70 13.48 -25.24 -9.56
CA VAL A 70 12.45 -26.29 -9.57
C VAL A 70 11.81 -26.48 -8.19
N ASN A 71 12.56 -26.21 -7.11
CA ASN A 71 12.14 -26.54 -5.74
C ASN A 71 11.62 -25.36 -4.91
N GLY A 72 11.43 -24.18 -5.50
CA GLY A 72 10.54 -23.17 -4.94
C GLY A 72 10.94 -22.61 -3.57
N LYS A 73 12.21 -22.72 -3.14
CA LYS A 73 12.68 -22.17 -1.85
C LYS A 73 12.72 -20.65 -1.95
N HIS A 74 11.57 -20.03 -1.72
CA HIS A 74 11.35 -18.63 -2.01
C HIS A 74 11.09 -17.80 -0.77
N MET A 75 11.54 -16.55 -0.85
CA MET A 75 11.10 -15.48 0.03
C MET A 75 9.61 -15.28 -0.25
N HIS A 76 8.76 -15.25 0.78
CA HIS A 76 7.32 -15.09 0.58
C HIS A 76 7.03 -13.89 -0.35
N GLY A 77 6.24 -14.13 -1.40
CA GLY A 77 5.84 -13.12 -2.38
C GLY A 77 6.90 -12.75 -3.42
N VAL A 78 8.08 -13.41 -3.46
CA VAL A 78 9.18 -13.07 -4.39
C VAL A 78 9.83 -14.31 -4.98
N ARG A 79 9.89 -14.39 -6.31
CA ARG A 79 10.59 -15.41 -7.08
C ARG A 79 11.65 -14.76 -7.96
N VAL A 80 12.79 -15.42 -8.15
CA VAL A 80 13.81 -15.03 -9.13
C VAL A 80 13.54 -15.78 -10.44
N ASP A 81 13.59 -15.07 -11.56
CA ASP A 81 13.45 -15.62 -12.90
C ASP A 81 14.55 -15.04 -13.80
N HIS A 82 15.65 -15.78 -13.96
CA HIS A 82 16.85 -15.27 -14.63
C HIS A 82 17.33 -13.95 -14.01
N GLU A 83 17.32 -12.86 -14.79
CA GLU A 83 17.71 -11.53 -14.32
C GLU A 83 16.54 -10.74 -13.71
N ASP A 84 15.33 -11.29 -13.73
CA ASP A 84 14.12 -10.62 -13.25
C ASP A 84 13.70 -11.12 -11.85
N LEU A 85 13.03 -10.24 -11.09
CA LEU A 85 12.21 -10.63 -9.96
C LEU A 85 10.75 -10.68 -10.36
N ILE A 86 10.08 -11.75 -9.96
CA ILE A 86 8.64 -11.92 -10.08
C ILE A 86 8.04 -11.76 -8.69
N LEU A 87 7.30 -10.67 -8.50
CA LEU A 87 6.73 -10.27 -7.22
C LEU A 87 5.22 -10.51 -7.23
N ASP A 88 4.71 -11.07 -6.15
CA ASP A 88 3.27 -11.10 -5.93
C ASP A 88 2.78 -9.68 -5.65
N PRO A 89 1.69 -9.23 -6.30
CA PRO A 89 1.07 -7.97 -5.94
C PRO A 89 0.61 -8.06 -4.48
N VAL A 90 0.94 -7.04 -3.69
CA VAL A 90 0.59 -7.00 -2.27
C VAL A 90 -0.87 -6.60 -2.17
N LEU A 91 -1.74 -7.59 -2.32
CA LEU A 91 -3.17 -7.40 -2.23
C LEU A 91 -3.65 -7.78 -0.83
N PRO A 92 -4.36 -6.87 -0.14
CA PRO A 92 -4.94 -7.17 1.16
C PRO A 92 -5.99 -8.29 1.04
N ALA A 93 -6.13 -9.11 2.08
CA ALA A 93 -7.23 -10.06 2.16
C ALA A 93 -8.60 -9.32 2.23
N PRO A 94 -9.70 -9.88 1.68
CA PRO A 94 -9.76 -11.15 0.95
C PRO A 94 -9.31 -11.02 -0.52
N GLU A 95 -8.69 -12.10 -1.02
CA GLU A 95 -8.11 -12.22 -2.36
C GLU A 95 -8.97 -11.59 -3.47
N SER A 96 -8.40 -10.63 -4.20
CA SER A 96 -9.00 -10.07 -5.40
C SER A 96 -8.91 -11.06 -6.57
N ARG A 97 -10.04 -11.35 -7.23
CA ARG A 97 -10.11 -12.31 -8.35
C ARG A 97 -9.57 -11.79 -9.71
N GLY A 98 -9.01 -10.58 -9.74
CA GLY A 98 -8.46 -9.96 -10.96
C GLY A 98 -6.97 -10.24 -11.11
N LYS A 99 -6.52 -10.57 -12.33
CA LYS A 99 -5.08 -10.65 -12.66
C LYS A 99 -4.52 -9.24 -12.87
N LEU A 100 -3.28 -9.00 -12.44
CA LEU A 100 -2.54 -7.81 -12.82
C LEU A 100 -2.34 -7.80 -14.34
N THR A 101 -2.74 -6.73 -15.00
CA THR A 101 -2.62 -6.56 -16.47
C THR A 101 -1.87 -5.30 -16.88
N GLY A 102 -1.62 -4.38 -15.95
CA GLY A 102 -0.83 -3.20 -16.21
C GLY A 102 -0.08 -2.75 -14.96
N VAL A 103 1.12 -2.23 -15.17
CA VAL A 103 1.89 -1.52 -14.15
C VAL A 103 2.47 -0.28 -14.80
N ASN A 104 2.16 0.89 -14.27
CA ASN A 104 2.69 2.17 -14.74
C ASN A 104 3.44 2.87 -13.61
N ILE A 105 4.64 3.37 -13.90
CA ILE A 105 5.36 4.25 -12.98
C ILE A 105 4.87 5.67 -13.23
N LEU A 106 4.28 6.28 -12.20
CA LEU A 106 3.87 7.67 -12.16
C LEU A 106 4.93 8.50 -11.44
N SER A 107 4.81 9.83 -11.47
CA SER A 107 5.77 10.75 -10.80
C SER A 107 5.83 10.58 -9.28
N ASP A 108 4.75 10.09 -8.68
CA ASP A 108 4.50 10.03 -7.24
C ASP A 108 4.15 8.61 -6.77
N GLY A 109 4.20 7.61 -7.64
CA GLY A 109 3.84 6.25 -7.25
C GLY A 109 3.83 5.23 -8.39
N LEU A 110 3.23 4.10 -8.09
CA LEU A 110 3.08 2.97 -9.01
C LEU A 110 1.59 2.66 -9.13
N GLU A 111 1.08 2.68 -10.35
CA GLU A 111 -0.30 2.34 -10.67
C GLU A 111 -0.36 0.88 -11.13
N GLU A 112 -1.10 0.05 -10.40
CA GLU A 112 -1.37 -1.34 -10.75
C GLU A 112 -2.80 -1.47 -11.28
N SER A 113 -2.93 -2.00 -12.49
CA SER A 113 -4.22 -2.30 -13.12
C SER A 113 -4.53 -3.77 -13.01
N PHE A 114 -5.69 -4.11 -12.45
CA PHE A 114 -6.18 -5.48 -12.32
C PHE A 114 -7.48 -5.67 -13.13
N GLY A 115 -7.63 -6.82 -13.80
CA GLY A 115 -8.82 -7.14 -14.61
C GLY A 115 -8.52 -7.26 -16.11
N SER A 116 -9.53 -7.19 -16.98
CA SER A 116 -9.33 -7.24 -18.43
C SER A 116 -8.81 -5.90 -18.97
N THR A 117 -7.90 -5.94 -19.96
CA THR A 117 -7.36 -4.77 -20.64
C THR A 117 -8.49 -3.92 -21.22
N GLY A 118 -8.77 -2.73 -20.65
CA GLY A 118 -9.86 -1.90 -21.19
C GLY A 118 -10.30 -0.66 -20.42
N ALA A 119 -9.82 -0.37 -19.20
CA ALA A 119 -10.25 0.82 -18.48
C ALA A 119 -9.07 1.53 -17.79
N SER A 120 -8.56 2.58 -18.42
CA SER A 120 -7.70 3.56 -17.73
C SER A 120 -8.61 4.45 -16.88
N ALA A 121 -8.36 4.50 -15.58
CA ALA A 121 -9.04 5.45 -14.70
C ALA A 121 -8.52 6.87 -15.01
N PRO A 122 -9.37 7.90 -15.08
CA PRO A 122 -8.91 9.26 -15.29
C PRO A 122 -7.99 9.70 -14.14
N ALA A 123 -6.92 10.42 -14.48
CA ALA A 123 -5.96 10.98 -13.52
C ALA A 123 -6.71 11.81 -12.46
N ALA A 124 -6.71 11.32 -11.22
CA ALA A 124 -7.39 11.98 -10.13
C ALA A 124 -6.40 12.83 -9.32
N ARG A 125 -6.84 14.03 -8.95
CA ARG A 125 -6.06 14.98 -8.16
C ARG A 125 -6.22 14.68 -6.67
N GLY A 126 -5.11 14.58 -5.93
CA GLY A 126 -5.05 14.31 -4.49
C GLY A 126 -4.84 12.85 -4.15
N ASN A 127 -4.42 12.56 -2.91
CA ASN A 127 -4.16 11.19 -2.45
C ASN A 127 -5.48 10.47 -2.21
N HIS A 128 -5.69 9.37 -2.91
CA HIS A 128 -6.90 8.58 -2.78
C HIS A 128 -6.68 7.15 -3.28
N ILE A 129 -7.56 6.26 -2.85
CA ILE A 129 -7.69 4.89 -3.36
C ILE A 129 -9.04 4.83 -4.07
N ALA A 130 -9.05 4.58 -5.38
CA ALA A 130 -10.27 4.46 -6.15
C ALA A 130 -10.62 3.00 -6.44
N TYR A 131 -11.90 2.70 -6.33
CA TYR A 131 -12.48 1.43 -6.67
C TYR A 131 -13.56 1.61 -7.73
N ARG A 132 -13.44 0.89 -8.85
CA ARG A 132 -14.34 0.98 -10.00
C ARG A 132 -14.77 -0.42 -10.43
N GLY A 133 -16.06 -0.60 -10.70
CA GLY A 133 -16.65 -1.88 -11.09
C GLY A 133 -16.57 -2.95 -10.01
N GLY A 134 -16.87 -4.20 -10.40
CA GLY A 134 -16.84 -5.35 -9.50
C GLY A 134 -17.76 -5.24 -8.28
N THR A 135 -17.53 -6.06 -7.26
CA THR A 135 -18.25 -6.00 -5.99
C THR A 135 -17.26 -5.78 -4.86
N ILE A 136 -17.49 -4.74 -4.05
CA ILE A 136 -16.71 -4.45 -2.87
C ILE A 136 -17.53 -4.70 -1.62
N ARG A 137 -16.87 -5.33 -0.65
CA ARG A 137 -17.35 -5.41 0.72
C ARG A 137 -16.40 -4.63 1.62
N PHE A 138 -16.90 -3.55 2.20
CA PHE A 138 -16.12 -2.67 3.06
C PHE A 138 -16.82 -2.56 4.42
N GLY A 139 -16.29 -3.24 5.43
CA GLY A 139 -17.00 -3.48 6.68
C GLY A 139 -18.34 -4.21 6.46
N LYS A 140 -19.44 -3.52 6.77
CA LYS A 140 -20.82 -4.00 6.55
C LYS A 140 -21.44 -3.50 5.23
N LEU A 141 -20.79 -2.55 4.56
CA LEU A 141 -21.23 -2.06 3.26
C LEU A 141 -20.90 -3.09 2.19
N ILE A 142 -21.87 -3.40 1.33
CA ILE A 142 -21.64 -4.12 0.07
C ILE A 142 -22.05 -3.18 -1.05
N MET A 143 -21.14 -2.97 -2.00
CA MET A 143 -21.37 -2.16 -3.19
C MET A 143 -21.13 -3.03 -4.42
N THR A 144 -22.17 -3.23 -5.22
CA THR A 144 -22.10 -3.89 -6.52
C THR A 144 -21.91 -2.86 -7.62
N ASN A 145 -21.10 -3.17 -8.64
CA ASN A 145 -20.64 -2.22 -9.65
C ASN A 145 -20.01 -0.97 -9.00
N SER A 146 -18.95 -1.19 -8.22
CA SER A 146 -18.41 -0.18 -7.32
C SER A 146 -18.05 1.13 -8.02
N ASP A 147 -18.40 2.25 -7.39
CA ASP A 147 -17.83 3.58 -7.67
C ASP A 147 -17.50 4.20 -6.32
N MET A 148 -16.35 3.86 -5.77
CA MET A 148 -15.94 4.31 -4.44
C MET A 148 -14.56 4.94 -4.47
N LYS A 149 -14.36 6.03 -3.71
CA LYS A 149 -13.05 6.63 -3.47
C LYS A 149 -12.82 6.75 -1.97
N LEU A 150 -11.70 6.22 -1.47
CA LEU A 150 -11.17 6.57 -0.16
C LEU A 150 -10.22 7.74 -0.35
N ILE A 151 -10.51 8.87 0.26
CA ILE A 151 -9.85 10.15 0.03
C ILE A 151 -9.16 10.55 1.32
N ASP A 152 -7.90 10.93 1.20
CA ASP A 152 -7.14 11.55 2.27
C ASP A 152 -7.77 12.89 2.68
N SER A 153 -8.01 13.06 3.98
CA SER A 153 -8.53 14.31 4.52
C SER A 153 -7.50 15.44 4.50
N ASN A 154 -6.19 15.13 4.38
CA ASN A 154 -5.12 16.10 4.29
C ASN A 154 -4.26 15.89 3.03
N PRO A 155 -4.55 16.58 1.91
CA PRO A 155 -3.81 16.37 0.66
C PRO A 155 -2.36 16.92 0.66
N ARG A 156 -1.81 17.30 1.81
CA ARG A 156 -0.47 17.91 1.94
C ARG A 156 0.64 16.91 2.20
N ASP A 157 0.31 15.76 2.79
CA ASP A 157 1.21 14.63 3.01
C ASP A 157 0.74 13.41 2.22
N ALA A 158 1.37 12.25 2.38
CA ALA A 158 0.92 11.02 1.75
C ALA A 158 -0.17 10.38 2.61
N PHE A 159 -1.17 9.79 1.95
CA PHE A 159 -2.27 9.13 2.66
C PHE A 159 -1.77 7.88 3.40
N ASP A 160 -1.72 7.94 4.73
CA ASP A 160 -1.38 6.82 5.60
C ASP A 160 -2.61 5.95 5.84
N PHE A 161 -2.98 5.18 4.82
CA PHE A 161 -4.05 4.18 4.90
C PHE A 161 -3.54 2.89 5.55
N SER A 162 -4.14 2.49 6.67
CA SER A 162 -3.88 1.22 7.32
C SER A 162 -4.99 0.23 7.00
N LEU A 163 -4.68 -0.87 6.33
CA LEU A 163 -5.66 -1.92 6.13
C LEU A 163 -6.06 -2.59 7.47
N ASP A 164 -5.12 -2.86 8.36
CA ASP A 164 -5.46 -3.54 9.63
C ASP A 164 -6.34 -2.66 10.54
N HIS A 165 -6.23 -1.34 10.37
CA HIS A 165 -6.92 -0.35 11.18
C HIS A 165 -7.86 0.56 10.38
N TYR A 166 -8.25 0.16 9.17
CA TYR A 166 -9.08 1.00 8.29
C TYR A 166 -10.41 1.36 8.97
N LYS A 167 -10.92 0.47 9.84
CA LYS A 167 -12.13 0.70 10.62
C LYS A 167 -12.02 1.97 11.47
N GLU A 168 -10.87 2.19 12.11
CA GLU A 168 -10.64 3.34 12.98
C GLU A 168 -10.65 4.64 12.15
N GLN A 169 -10.01 4.58 10.99
CA GLN A 169 -9.98 5.69 10.03
C GLN A 169 -11.36 5.99 9.44
N ILE A 170 -12.17 4.97 9.12
CA ILE A 170 -13.56 5.18 8.65
C ILE A 170 -14.38 5.86 9.75
N VAL A 171 -14.29 5.36 10.98
CA VAL A 171 -15.09 5.88 12.12
C VAL A 171 -14.74 7.33 12.41
N ALA A 172 -13.47 7.72 12.27
CA ALA A 172 -13.02 9.09 12.45
C ALA A 172 -13.26 9.99 11.22
N GLY A 173 -13.62 9.39 10.09
CA GLY A 173 -13.88 10.08 8.83
C GLY A 173 -15.34 10.43 8.61
N TYR A 174 -15.65 10.83 7.38
CA TYR A 174 -17.02 11.01 6.92
C TYR A 174 -17.17 10.52 5.48
N ASN A 175 -18.40 10.39 5.00
CA ASN A 175 -18.65 10.00 3.62
C ASN A 175 -19.65 10.93 2.94
N ARG A 176 -19.57 10.98 1.61
CA ARG A 176 -20.49 11.68 0.73
C ARG A 176 -20.91 10.74 -0.41
N THR A 177 -22.21 10.61 -0.60
CA THR A 177 -22.76 9.96 -1.80
C THR A 177 -22.68 10.92 -2.98
N THR A 178 -22.19 10.46 -4.13
CA THR A 178 -22.13 11.26 -5.35
C THR A 178 -23.47 11.22 -6.10
N PRO A 179 -23.75 12.17 -7.01
CA PRO A 179 -24.96 12.12 -7.84
C PRO A 179 -25.08 10.86 -8.71
N ALA A 180 -23.94 10.21 -9.02
CA ALA A 180 -23.89 8.95 -9.75
C ALA A 180 -24.04 7.71 -8.83
N TRP A 181 -24.47 7.90 -7.58
CA TRP A 181 -24.59 6.85 -6.56
C TRP A 181 -23.27 6.18 -6.16
N GLY A 182 -22.15 6.83 -6.46
CA GLY A 182 -20.85 6.46 -5.92
C GLY A 182 -20.65 6.95 -4.48
N LEU A 183 -19.57 6.54 -3.85
CA LEU A 183 -19.23 6.88 -2.47
C LEU A 183 -17.84 7.50 -2.37
N GLU A 184 -17.75 8.69 -1.81
CA GLU A 184 -16.48 9.31 -1.42
C GLU A 184 -16.35 9.23 0.10
N VAL A 185 -15.32 8.54 0.59
CA VAL A 185 -15.04 8.35 2.02
C VAL A 185 -13.79 9.15 2.35
N PHE A 186 -13.93 10.18 3.16
CA PHE A 186 -12.83 11.03 3.60
C PHE A 186 -12.28 10.47 4.91
N MET A 187 -11.00 10.13 4.93
CA MET A 187 -10.36 9.41 6.02
C MET A 187 -9.15 10.21 6.53
N PRO A 188 -8.95 10.33 7.86
CA PRO A 188 -7.69 10.84 8.39
C PRO A 188 -6.60 9.78 8.28
N ASP A 189 -5.35 10.22 8.31
CA ASP A 189 -4.19 9.33 8.41
C ASP A 189 -4.21 8.50 9.69
N TYR A 190 -3.72 7.27 9.60
CA TYR A 190 -3.69 6.37 10.75
C TYR A 190 -2.76 6.88 11.86
N TYR A 191 -1.59 7.43 11.51
CA TYR A 191 -0.67 8.01 12.50
C TYR A 191 -1.31 9.14 13.33
N GLN A 192 -2.27 9.88 12.77
CA GLN A 192 -2.96 10.96 13.48
C GLN A 192 -3.88 10.38 14.58
N LEU A 193 -4.55 9.27 14.30
CA LEU A 193 -5.38 8.57 15.27
C LEU A 193 -4.54 8.00 16.42
N GLN A 194 -3.34 7.51 16.11
CA GLN A 194 -2.41 7.03 17.13
C GLN A 194 -1.93 8.15 18.05
N LYS A 195 -1.58 9.31 17.48
CA LYS A 195 -1.22 10.50 18.26
C LYS A 195 -2.35 10.99 19.16
N ALA A 196 -3.59 11.00 18.65
CA ALA A 196 -4.76 11.43 19.42
C ALA A 196 -5.03 10.50 20.62
N LYS A 197 -4.88 9.17 20.43
CA LYS A 197 -5.01 8.19 21.53
C LYS A 197 -3.90 8.30 22.57
N ALA A 198 -2.70 8.72 22.17
CA ALA A 198 -1.56 8.89 23.06
C ALA A 198 -1.64 10.17 23.93
N GLN A 199 -2.56 11.10 23.62
CA GLN A 199 -2.78 12.29 24.44
C GLN A 199 -3.77 11.97 25.59
N PRO A 200 -3.39 12.18 26.86
CA PRO A 200 -4.30 11.97 27.98
C PRO A 200 -5.45 12.96 27.92
N HIS A 201 -6.68 12.46 28.04
CA HIS A 201 -7.86 13.31 28.19
C HIS A 201 -7.70 14.21 29.42
N PRO A 202 -7.89 15.55 29.32
CA PRO A 202 -8.02 16.38 30.51
C PRO A 202 -9.26 15.92 31.29
N PRO A 203 -9.19 15.82 32.63
CA PRO A 203 -10.34 15.40 33.43
C PRO A 203 -11.50 16.35 33.18
N ALA A 204 -12.68 15.77 32.95
CA ALA A 204 -13.92 16.53 32.81
C ALA A 204 -14.07 17.45 34.03
N SER A 205 -14.03 18.76 33.78
CA SER A 205 -14.27 19.78 34.80
C SER A 205 -15.67 19.57 35.38
N GLY A 206 -15.69 19.07 36.62
CA GLY A 206 -16.91 18.81 37.37
C GLY A 206 -17.73 20.09 37.55
N THR A 207 -19.03 19.97 37.32
CA THR A 207 -20.04 20.97 37.61
C THR A 207 -20.09 21.21 39.13
N GLU A 208 -19.54 22.34 39.56
CA GLU A 208 -19.69 22.83 40.92
C GLU A 208 -21.14 23.30 41.12
N SER A 209 -21.88 22.57 41.96
CA SER A 209 -23.25 22.91 42.36
C SER A 209 -23.24 24.15 43.25
N ALA A 210 -23.90 25.22 42.81
CA ALA A 210 -24.13 26.42 43.60
C ALA A 210 -24.96 26.09 44.86
N LYS A 211 -24.34 26.18 46.04
CA LYS A 211 -25.06 26.24 47.32
C LYS A 211 -25.73 27.60 47.45
N GLY A 212 -27.06 27.61 47.41
CA GLY A 212 -27.87 28.79 47.73
C GLY A 212 -27.66 29.23 49.18
N SER A 213 -27.27 30.49 49.35
CA SER A 213 -27.32 31.21 50.62
C SER A 213 -28.55 32.11 50.61
N GLY A 214 -29.61 31.70 51.31
CA GLY A 214 -30.77 32.53 51.61
C GLY A 214 -30.90 32.65 53.12
N LYS A 215 -30.42 33.76 53.68
CA LYS A 215 -30.52 34.10 55.10
C LYS A 215 -31.65 35.12 55.25
N ARG A 216 -32.69 34.70 56.01
CA ARG A 216 -33.69 35.44 56.81
C ARG A 216 -34.14 36.83 56.33
#